data_AF-A0A401LUA6-F1
#
_entry.id   AF-A0A401LUA6-F1
#
_cell.length_a   1.000
_cell.length_b   1.000
_cell.length_c   1.000
_cell.angle_alpha   90.00
_cell.angle_beta   90.00
_cell.angle_gamma   90.00
#
_symmetry.space_group_name_H-M   'P 1'
#
loop_
_entity.id
_entity.type
_entity.pdbx_description
1 polymer ?
#
loop_
_entity_poly.entity_id
_entity_poly.type
_entity_poly.pdbx_seq_one_letter_code
_entity_poly.pdbx_strand_id
1 'polypeptide(L)'
;MKPIINGQKDMEELKKKMGVDMNDKEIVFSKSIKAGKRIYYLDVKKNRKDEMFLAITESKKVVMGEGDDSQVSFEKHKIFLYKEDFEKFTLGLTQAIDFINLHQTSDPDCLLNESEQQDILLEEVKEEKLDNEIKIDIDF
;
A
#
# COMPACT_ATOMS: atom_id res chain seq x y z
N MET A 1 42.07 -17.87 14.22
CA MET A 1 41.34 -17.73 12.93
C MET A 1 40.67 -16.37 12.95
N LYS A 2 40.96 -15.47 11.99
CA LYS A 2 40.30 -14.16 11.90
C LYS A 2 38.96 -14.36 11.16
N PRO A 3 37.83 -13.82 11.66
CA PRO A 3 36.56 -13.91 10.93
C PRO A 3 36.66 -13.05 9.66
N ILE A 4 36.34 -13.65 8.52
CA ILE A 4 36.19 -12.96 7.24
C ILE A 4 34.85 -12.24 7.32
N ILE A 5 34.89 -10.92 7.51
CA ILE A 5 33.70 -10.07 7.50
C ILE A 5 33.27 -9.92 6.04
N ASN A 6 32.09 -10.41 5.70
CA ASN A 6 31.46 -10.35 4.37
C ASN A 6 30.99 -8.91 4.04
N GLY A 7 31.92 -7.95 3.99
CA GLY A 7 31.64 -6.52 3.85
C GLY A 7 30.93 -6.09 2.55
N GLN A 8 30.74 -7.00 1.58
CA GLN A 8 29.93 -6.71 0.38
C GLN A 8 28.42 -6.82 0.63
N LYS A 9 27.94 -7.74 1.49
CA LYS A 9 26.50 -7.86 1.82
C LYS A 9 26.01 -6.69 2.66
N ASP A 10 26.83 -6.24 3.62
CA ASP A 10 26.47 -5.16 4.54
C ASP A 10 26.35 -3.80 3.83
N MET A 11 27.13 -3.58 2.77
CA MET A 11 27.10 -2.33 1.98
C MET A 11 25.90 -2.24 1.03
N GLU A 12 25.40 -3.37 0.52
CA GLU A 12 24.15 -3.40 -0.25
C GLU A 12 22.93 -3.17 0.65
N GLU A 13 22.94 -3.73 1.85
CA GLU A 13 21.83 -3.59 2.81
C GLU A 13 21.74 -2.17 3.39
N LEU A 14 22.89 -1.52 3.65
CA LEU A 14 22.96 -0.12 4.07
C LEU A 14 22.49 0.83 2.95
N LYS A 15 22.90 0.60 1.70
CA LYS A 15 22.41 1.36 0.54
C LYS A 15 20.90 1.18 0.33
N LYS A 16 20.37 -0.02 0.57
CA LYS A 16 18.95 -0.33 0.45
C LYS A 16 18.11 0.35 1.55
N LYS A 17 18.60 0.43 2.80
CA LYS A 17 17.95 1.21 3.87
C LYS A 17 17.98 2.71 3.59
N MET A 18 19.13 3.27 3.18
CA MET A 18 19.25 4.71 2.92
C MET A 18 18.46 5.20 1.69
N GLY A 19 18.25 4.35 0.67
CA GLY A 19 17.48 4.70 -0.53
C GLY A 19 15.96 4.73 -0.32
N VAL A 20 15.45 4.06 0.71
CA VAL A 20 14.02 4.09 1.08
C VAL A 20 13.73 5.34 1.91
N ASP A 21 14.56 5.64 2.93
CA ASP A 21 14.38 6.80 3.81
C ASP A 21 14.46 8.16 3.10
N MET A 22 15.19 8.27 1.99
CA MET A 22 15.24 9.53 1.21
C MET A 22 13.97 9.78 0.41
N ASN A 23 13.29 8.73 -0.06
CA ASN A 23 12.06 8.86 -0.84
C ASN A 23 10.81 9.13 0.02
N ASP A 24 10.88 8.80 1.31
CA ASP A 24 9.76 8.99 2.25
C ASP A 24 9.76 10.40 2.87
N LYS A 25 10.91 11.08 2.90
CA LYS A 25 11.04 12.46 3.41
C LYS A 25 10.30 13.52 2.60
N GLU A 26 9.87 13.21 1.38
CA GLU A 26 9.15 14.13 0.49
C GLU A 26 7.64 13.81 0.36
N ILE A 27 7.12 12.86 1.15
CA ILE A 27 5.70 12.51 1.18
C ILE A 27 4.92 13.59 1.94
N VAL A 28 4.02 14.28 1.23
CA VAL A 28 3.13 15.31 1.80
C VAL A 28 1.84 14.69 2.32
N PHE A 29 1.37 13.63 1.66
CA PHE A 29 0.18 12.89 2.05
C PHE A 29 0.33 11.44 1.62
N SER A 30 -0.17 10.50 2.43
CA SER A 30 -0.21 9.09 2.09
C SER A 30 -1.54 8.49 2.52
N LYS A 31 -2.12 7.68 1.65
CA LYS A 31 -3.29 6.84 1.95
C LYS A 31 -2.97 5.40 1.57
N SER A 32 -3.14 4.48 2.52
CA SER A 32 -3.06 3.05 2.28
C SER A 32 -4.47 2.44 2.16
N ILE A 33 -4.61 1.47 1.28
CA ILE A 33 -5.86 0.73 1.03
C ILE A 33 -5.50 -0.76 1.05
N LYS A 34 -6.00 -1.49 2.04
CA LYS A 34 -5.82 -2.95 2.14
C LYS A 34 -6.92 -3.65 1.34
N ALA A 35 -6.54 -4.61 0.50
CA ALA A 35 -7.44 -5.36 -0.36
C ALA A 35 -6.99 -6.83 -0.43
N GLY A 36 -7.24 -7.59 0.63
CA GLY A 36 -6.84 -8.99 0.75
C GLY A 36 -5.32 -9.19 0.66
N LYS A 37 -4.84 -9.86 -0.40
CA LYS A 37 -3.40 -10.10 -0.62
C LYS A 37 -2.64 -8.87 -1.17
N ARG A 38 -3.35 -7.80 -1.50
CA ARG A 38 -2.79 -6.56 -2.07
C ARG A 38 -2.95 -5.41 -1.09
N ILE A 39 -1.99 -4.50 -1.11
CA ILE A 39 -2.09 -3.19 -0.47
C ILE A 39 -1.76 -2.15 -1.52
N TYR A 40 -2.63 -1.15 -1.67
CA TYR A 40 -2.39 0.00 -2.53
C TYR A 40 -1.94 1.18 -1.67
N TYR A 41 -0.91 1.88 -2.11
CA TYR A 41 -0.42 3.12 -1.50
C TYR A 41 -0.61 4.26 -2.49
N LEU A 42 -1.27 5.32 -2.05
CA LEU A 42 -1.50 6.55 -2.78
C LEU A 42 -0.71 7.66 -2.08
N ASP A 43 0.51 7.92 -2.55
CA ASP A 43 1.41 8.90 -1.96
C ASP A 43 1.44 10.18 -2.80
N VAL A 44 1.14 11.32 -2.20
CA VAL A 44 1.41 12.63 -2.81
C VAL A 44 2.80 13.07 -2.40
N LYS A 45 3.69 13.24 -3.37
CA LYS A 45 5.09 13.66 -3.16
C LYS A 45 5.35 15.00 -3.82
N LYS A 46 6.31 15.75 -3.30
CA LYS A 46 6.82 16.97 -3.93
C LYS A 46 8.15 16.70 -4.61
N ASN A 47 8.33 17.26 -5.80
CA ASN A 47 9.65 17.30 -6.42
C ASN A 47 10.48 18.47 -5.86
N ARG A 48 11.73 18.60 -6.33
CA ARG A 48 12.65 19.70 -5.96
C ARG A 48 12.15 21.11 -6.34
N LYS A 49 11.12 21.22 -7.18
CA LYS A 49 10.48 22.48 -7.61
C LYS A 49 9.18 22.76 -6.85
N ASP A 50 8.91 22.05 -5.75
CA ASP A 50 7.65 22.11 -4.99
C ASP A 50 6.38 21.68 -5.78
N GLU A 51 6.53 21.07 -6.95
CA GLU A 51 5.40 20.53 -7.70
C GLU A 51 5.01 19.18 -7.12
N MET A 52 3.71 18.99 -6.92
CA MET A 52 3.14 17.75 -6.38
C MET A 52 2.82 16.75 -7.49
N PHE A 53 3.12 15.48 -7.23
CA PHE A 53 2.77 14.35 -8.09
C PHE A 53 2.29 13.17 -7.24
N LEU A 54 1.53 12.26 -7.85
CA LEU A 54 0.99 11.08 -7.18
C LEU A 54 1.87 9.87 -7.51
N ALA A 55 2.27 9.11 -6.49
CA ALA A 55 2.90 7.80 -6.63
C ALA A 55 1.91 6.74 -6.16
N ILE A 56 1.41 5.94 -7.11
CA ILE A 56 0.50 4.82 -6.86
C ILE A 56 1.35 3.55 -6.81
N THR A 57 1.32 2.84 -5.68
CA THR A 57 2.04 1.57 -5.53
C THR A 57 1.09 0.45 -5.14
N GLU A 58 0.98 -0.59 -5.97
CA GLU A 58 0.44 -1.88 -5.55
C GLU A 58 1.57 -2.70 -4.91
N SER A 59 1.32 -3.29 -3.74
CA SER A 59 2.18 -4.28 -3.12
C SER A 59 1.38 -5.57 -2.93
N LYS A 60 1.71 -6.61 -3.69
CA LYS A 60 1.06 -7.91 -3.66
C LYS A 60 1.92 -8.90 -2.87
N LYS A 61 1.33 -9.53 -1.86
CA LYS A 61 1.96 -10.64 -1.13
C LYS A 61 1.97 -11.88 -2.03
N VAL A 62 3.16 -12.41 -2.28
CA VAL A 62 3.38 -13.66 -3.01
C VAL A 62 3.95 -14.67 -2.02
N VAL A 63 3.39 -15.87 -2.01
CA VAL A 63 3.86 -16.98 -1.18
C VAL A 63 4.38 -18.04 -2.14
N MET A 64 5.66 -18.39 -2.02
CA MET A 64 6.32 -19.40 -2.85
C MET A 64 6.73 -20.59 -1.97
N GLY A 65 6.47 -21.81 -2.43
CA GLY A 65 6.77 -23.05 -1.70
C GLY A 65 5.52 -23.72 -1.12
N GLU A 66 5.61 -25.02 -0.89
CA GLU A 66 4.58 -25.83 -0.22
C GLU A 66 5.14 -26.36 1.11
N GLY A 67 4.35 -26.26 2.20
CA GLY A 67 4.75 -26.74 3.53
C GLY A 67 5.60 -25.76 4.36
N ASP A 68 6.49 -26.30 5.19
CA ASP A 68 7.30 -25.54 6.18
C ASP A 68 8.35 -24.59 5.56
N ASP A 69 8.65 -24.73 4.27
CA ASP A 69 9.63 -23.90 3.54
C ASP A 69 8.98 -22.74 2.76
N SER A 70 7.74 -22.36 3.11
CA SER A 70 7.03 -21.26 2.47
C SER A 70 7.78 -19.93 2.63
N GLN A 71 8.26 -19.36 1.52
CA GLN A 71 8.84 -18.02 1.46
C GLN A 71 7.78 -16.96 1.13
N VAL A 72 7.70 -15.91 1.93
CA VAL A 72 6.85 -14.74 1.69
C VAL A 72 7.67 -13.67 0.98
N SER A 73 7.22 -13.25 -0.19
CA SER A 73 7.77 -12.11 -0.94
C SER A 73 6.68 -11.08 -1.25
N PHE A 74 7.09 -9.88 -1.64
CA PHE A 74 6.18 -8.80 -2.01
C PHE A 74 6.54 -8.28 -3.39
N GLU A 75 5.62 -8.45 -4.34
CA GLU A 75 5.72 -7.89 -5.68
C GLU A 75 5.16 -6.47 -5.67
N LYS A 76 5.92 -5.49 -6.16
CA LYS A 76 5.52 -4.07 -6.16
C LYS A 76 5.37 -3.55 -7.58
N HIS A 77 4.21 -2.99 -7.90
CA HIS A 77 3.98 -2.23 -9.12
C HIS A 77 3.84 -0.76 -8.76
N LYS A 78 4.63 0.11 -9.39
CA LYS A 78 4.65 1.55 -9.08
C LYS A 78 4.42 2.36 -10.34
N ILE A 79 3.51 3.31 -10.24
CA ILE A 79 3.18 4.28 -11.29
C ILE A 79 3.33 5.67 -10.70
N PHE A 80 3.91 6.59 -11.46
CA PHE A 80 3.95 8.02 -11.14
C PHE A 80 3.00 8.75 -12.07
N LEU A 81 2.19 9.63 -11.49
CA LEU A 81 1.23 10.44 -12.21
C LEU A 81 1.50 11.91 -11.89
N TYR A 82 1.70 12.70 -12.95
CA TYR A 82 1.97 14.13 -12.84
C TYR A 82 0.69 14.94 -13.06
N LYS A 83 0.67 16.18 -12.58
CA LYS A 83 -0.53 17.02 -12.51
C LYS A 83 -1.18 17.25 -13.86
N GLU A 84 -0.38 17.38 -14.93
CA GLU A 84 -0.83 17.57 -16.30
C GLU A 84 -1.65 16.38 -16.86
N ASP A 85 -1.48 15.18 -16.29
CA ASP A 85 -2.10 13.96 -16.75
C ASP A 85 -3.30 13.53 -15.89
N PHE A 86 -3.57 14.20 -14.76
CA PHE A 86 -4.60 13.79 -13.77
C PHE A 86 -5.97 13.60 -14.40
N GLU A 87 -6.41 14.57 -15.21
CA GLU A 87 -7.73 14.55 -15.83
C GLU A 87 -7.87 13.40 -16.83
N LYS A 88 -6.90 13.26 -17.74
CA LYS A 88 -6.90 12.20 -18.77
C LYS A 88 -6.82 10.82 -18.14
N PHE A 89 -5.96 10.66 -17.13
CA PHE A 89 -5.79 9.39 -16.44
C PHE A 89 -7.05 9.00 -15.65
N THR A 90 -7.64 9.92 -14.88
CA THR A 90 -8.84 9.66 -14.08
C THR A 90 -10.04 9.32 -14.97
N LEU A 91 -10.19 10.03 -16.10
CA LEU A 91 -11.25 9.73 -17.07
C LEU A 91 -11.08 8.32 -17.65
N GLY A 92 -9.89 7.98 -18.15
CA GLY A 92 -9.63 6.65 -18.72
C GLY A 92 -9.78 5.52 -17.69
N LEU A 93 -9.36 5.76 -16.45
CA LEU A 93 -9.52 4.82 -15.34
C LEU A 93 -11.01 4.58 -15.02
N THR A 94 -11.78 5.66 -14.91
CA THR A 94 -13.22 5.58 -14.62
C THR A 94 -13.96 4.84 -15.72
N GLN A 95 -13.69 5.19 -16.99
CA GLN A 95 -14.28 4.50 -18.14
C GLN A 95 -13.97 3.00 -18.16
N ALA A 96 -12.73 2.61 -17.84
CA ALA A 96 -12.34 1.20 -17.77
C ALA A 96 -13.06 0.45 -16.63
N ILE A 97 -13.19 1.09 -15.46
CA ILE A 97 -13.93 0.54 -14.31
C ILE A 97 -15.41 0.38 -14.65
N ASP A 98 -16.03 1.41 -15.22
CA ASP A 98 -17.45 1.39 -15.60
C ASP A 98 -17.74 0.30 -16.64
N PHE A 99 -16.84 0.13 -17.62
CA PHE A 99 -16.94 -0.95 -18.60
C PHE A 99 -16.91 -2.33 -17.92
N ILE A 100 -16.00 -2.55 -16.98
CA ILE A 100 -15.91 -3.80 -16.21
C ILE A 100 -17.21 -4.02 -15.42
N ASN A 101 -17.69 -3.01 -14.71
CA ASN A 101 -18.91 -3.10 -13.90
C ASN A 101 -20.14 -3.43 -14.76
N LEU A 102 -20.30 -2.79 -15.91
CA LEU A 102 -21.43 -3.04 -16.80
C LEU A 102 -21.43 -4.47 -17.38
N HIS A 103 -20.25 -5.03 -17.65
CA HIS A 103 -20.10 -6.33 -18.31
C HIS A 103 -19.90 -7.52 -17.36
N GLN A 104 -19.52 -7.29 -16.10
CA GLN A 104 -19.35 -8.35 -15.09
C GLN A 104 -20.54 -8.48 -14.14
N THR A 105 -21.48 -7.54 -14.13
CA THR A 105 -22.71 -7.59 -13.30
C THR A 105 -23.80 -8.54 -13.84
N SER A 106 -23.48 -9.40 -14.82
CA SER A 106 -24.34 -10.53 -15.23
C SER A 106 -24.20 -11.76 -14.31
N ASP A 107 -23.44 -11.67 -13.22
CA ASP A 107 -23.52 -12.63 -12.10
C ASP A 107 -24.31 -12.02 -10.93
N PRO A 108 -25.46 -12.59 -10.52
CA PRO A 108 -26.36 -12.02 -9.51
C PRO A 108 -25.83 -12.10 -8.05
N ASP A 109 -24.56 -12.46 -7.83
CA ASP A 109 -24.00 -12.68 -6.50
C ASP A 109 -23.17 -11.48 -5.97
N CYS A 110 -23.00 -10.42 -6.78
CA CYS A 110 -22.16 -9.26 -6.42
C CYS A 110 -22.94 -7.99 -6.02
N LEU A 111 -24.27 -8.09 -5.85
CA LEU A 111 -25.04 -7.03 -5.17
C LEU A 111 -24.88 -7.14 -3.65
N LEU A 112 -23.66 -6.90 -3.16
CA LEU A 112 -23.46 -6.59 -1.74
C LEU A 112 -23.83 -5.12 -1.54
N ASN A 113 -24.96 -4.95 -0.85
CA ASN A 113 -25.63 -3.70 -0.57
C ASN A 113 -24.70 -2.67 0.07
N GLU A 114 -24.87 -1.40 -0.28
CA GLU A 114 -24.17 -0.22 0.28
C GLU A 114 -24.20 -0.16 1.83
N SER A 115 -25.08 -0.94 2.47
CA SER A 115 -25.15 -1.11 3.93
C SER A 115 -23.94 -1.83 4.54
N GLU A 116 -23.38 -2.84 3.87
CA GLU A 116 -22.27 -3.63 4.45
C GLU A 116 -20.94 -2.85 4.45
N GLN A 117 -20.78 -1.89 3.52
CA GLN A 117 -19.60 -1.01 3.48
C GLN A 117 -19.58 -0.01 4.64
N GLN A 118 -20.76 0.42 5.13
CA GLN A 118 -20.85 1.29 6.30
C GLN A 118 -20.53 0.53 7.60
N ASP A 119 -20.92 -0.73 7.71
CA ASP A 119 -20.64 -1.55 8.89
C ASP A 119 -19.14 -1.86 9.02
N ILE A 120 -18.44 -2.13 7.91
CA ILE A 120 -16.98 -2.35 7.89
C ILE A 120 -16.23 -1.07 8.29
N LEU A 121 -16.65 0.10 7.80
CA LEU A 121 -16.06 1.39 8.20
C LEU A 121 -16.31 1.73 9.67
N LEU A 122 -17.44 1.32 10.24
CA LEU A 122 -17.77 1.54 11.66
C LEU A 122 -17.00 0.62 12.61
N GLU A 123 -16.66 -0.61 12.18
CA GLU A 123 -15.80 -1.51 12.95
C GLU A 123 -14.34 -1.05 12.96
N GLU A 124 -13.79 -0.60 11.82
CA GLU A 124 -12.41 -0.09 11.74
C GLU A 124 -12.21 1.15 12.65
N VAL A 125 -13.20 2.03 12.75
CA VAL A 125 -13.15 3.22 13.64
C VAL A 125 -13.28 2.84 15.12
N LYS A 126 -13.90 1.70 15.45
CA LYS A 126 -14.00 1.20 16.83
C LYS A 126 -12.71 0.55 17.31
N GLU A 127 -12.03 -0.24 16.45
CA GLU A 127 -10.75 -0.84 16.79
C GLU A 127 -9.66 0.22 17.03
N GLU A 128 -9.60 1.27 16.21
CA GLU A 128 -8.63 2.37 16.41
C GLU A 128 -8.84 3.14 17.73
N LYS A 129 -10.06 3.15 18.29
CA LYS A 129 -10.33 3.79 19.59
C LYS A 129 -9.91 2.92 20.77
N LEU A 130 -10.00 1.60 20.64
CA LEU A 130 -9.69 0.67 21.74
C LEU A 130 -8.18 0.55 21.99
N ASP A 131 -7.37 0.63 20.94
CA ASP A 131 -5.91 0.60 21.02
C ASP A 131 -5.29 1.83 21.71
N ASN A 132 -6.03 2.95 21.76
CA ASN A 132 -5.57 4.20 22.39
C ASN A 132 -5.90 4.30 23.89
N GLU A 133 -6.69 3.38 24.45
CA GLU A 133 -7.14 3.42 25.86
C GLU A 133 -6.49 2.37 26.78
N ILE A 134 -5.61 1.49 26.27
CA ILE A 134 -4.90 0.52 27.12
C ILE A 134 -3.75 1.22 27.87
N LYS A 135 -4.10 1.98 28.91
CA LYS A 135 -3.18 2.32 30.00
C LYS A 135 -3.13 1.12 30.95
N ILE A 136 -2.03 0.39 30.87
CA ILE A 136 -1.72 -0.69 31.80
C ILE A 136 -1.16 -0.03 33.07
N ASP A 137 -1.95 0.03 34.14
CA ASP A 137 -1.44 0.32 35.49
C ASP A 137 -0.71 -0.95 35.98
N ILE A 138 0.63 -0.89 36.02
CA ILE A 138 1.47 -1.87 36.71
C ILE A 138 1.99 -1.17 37.97
N ASP A 139 1.48 -1.56 39.13
CA ASP A 139 1.99 -1.19 40.44
C ASP A 139 3.36 -1.85 40.67
N PHE A 140 4.32 -1.04 41.15
CA PHE A 140 5.71 -1.41 41.47
C PHE A 140 5.84 -2.06 42.85
#